data_AF-A0A969EZ74-F1
#
_entry.id   AF-A0A969EZ74-F1
#
_cell.length_a   1.000
_cell.length_b   1.000
_cell.length_c   1.000
_cell.angle_alpha   90.00
_cell.angle_beta   90.00
_cell.angle_gamma   90.00
#
_symmetry.space_group_name_H-M   'P 1'
#
loop_
_entity.id
_entity.type
_entity.pdbx_description
1 polymer ?
#
loop_
_entity_poly.entity_id
_entity_poly.type
_entity_poly.pdbx_seq_one_letter_code
_entity_poly.pdbx_strand_id
1 'polypeptide(L)'
;MESIPQTARQTAALHMAKVMDLDAYTARMQIPNRGWRLYRLGDLGEMEFYGEQIRSGNIPAFWVGMTQIKSIPVYQVQSVQEITPQAVVICESPDGPMGELVFAWSEVMQRVDGSLPVIEKVVNIDVLRDRPDGRNGKAETSDYVRVCDLHLPGRNCILRFCDGSYDYHDGLLLADEGSLEQYSTRMQWNSLMATLTEQAPKMQVWSDFSPFGELAMDFPVLLQQLKPKLTIYSQTDSLWPAAFHLYSGLAYYRQTP
;
A
#
# COMPACT_ATOMS: atom_id res chain seq x y z
N MET A 1 13.98 2.80 2.68
CA MET A 1 13.33 3.38 3.87
C MET A 1 14.39 3.79 4.86
N GLU A 2 14.48 5.09 5.08
CA GLU A 2 15.59 5.73 5.80
C GLU A 2 15.50 5.37 7.30
N SER A 3 16.34 4.43 7.72
CA SER A 3 16.50 4.09 9.14
C SER A 3 17.46 5.07 9.79
N ILE A 4 17.17 5.48 11.02
CA ILE A 4 18.11 6.28 11.81
C ILE A 4 19.17 5.35 12.39
N PRO A 5 20.48 5.63 12.18
CA PRO A 5 21.56 4.85 12.78
C PRO A 5 21.34 4.66 14.29
N GLN A 6 21.59 3.46 14.80
CA GLN A 6 21.31 3.12 16.20
C GLN A 6 21.97 4.08 17.21
N THR A 7 23.14 4.62 16.86
CA THR A 7 23.90 5.60 17.65
C THR A 7 23.23 6.97 17.72
N ALA A 8 22.46 7.37 16.71
CA ALA A 8 21.75 8.64 16.66
C ALA A 8 20.33 8.58 17.27
N ARG A 9 19.80 7.37 17.49
CA ARG A 9 18.40 7.17 17.93
C ARG A 9 18.06 7.76 19.28
N GLN A 10 18.98 7.74 20.24
CA GLN A 10 18.71 8.30 21.57
C GLN A 10 18.55 9.82 21.49
N THR A 11 19.43 10.49 20.75
CA THR A 11 19.35 11.94 20.49
C THR A 11 18.09 12.28 19.70
N ALA A 12 17.77 11.50 18.66
CA ALA A 12 16.54 11.65 17.90
C ALA A 12 15.29 11.48 18.79
N ALA A 13 15.27 10.51 19.70
CA ALA A 13 14.13 10.29 20.60
C ALA A 13 13.92 11.48 21.55
N LEU A 14 14.99 12.04 22.11
CA LEU A 14 14.91 13.24 22.96
C LEU A 14 14.45 14.46 22.18
N HIS A 15 14.86 14.60 20.92
CA HIS A 15 14.40 15.66 20.04
C HIS A 15 12.91 15.51 19.70
N MET A 16 12.50 14.32 19.28
CA MET A 16 11.11 13.96 18.99
C MET A 16 10.21 14.21 20.20
N ALA A 17 10.66 13.86 21.41
CA ALA A 17 9.96 14.11 22.66
C ALA A 17 9.63 15.59 22.86
N LYS A 18 10.60 16.48 22.60
CA LYS A 18 10.41 17.93 22.71
C LYS A 18 9.48 18.49 21.63
N VAL A 19 9.66 18.05 20.39
CA VAL A 19 8.87 18.54 19.25
C VAL A 19 7.41 18.12 19.39
N MET A 20 7.15 16.89 19.84
CA MET A 20 5.82 16.29 19.90
C MET A 20 5.14 16.41 21.28
N ASP A 21 5.81 17.02 22.25
CA ASP A 21 5.37 17.07 23.66
C ASP A 21 5.04 15.68 24.23
N LEU A 22 6.00 14.76 24.10
CA LEU A 22 5.90 13.37 24.55
C LEU A 22 7.00 13.07 25.58
N ASP A 23 6.80 12.05 26.41
CA ASP A 23 7.89 11.49 27.19
C ASP A 23 8.91 10.77 26.30
N ALA A 24 10.14 10.62 26.80
CA ALA A 24 11.25 10.05 26.04
C ALA A 24 11.02 8.58 25.62
N TYR A 25 10.25 7.81 26.39
CA TYR A 25 9.94 6.42 26.06
C TYR A 25 8.94 6.36 24.90
N THR A 26 7.84 7.11 24.99
CA THR A 26 6.84 7.18 23.92
C THR A 26 7.43 7.74 22.63
N ALA A 27 8.25 8.80 22.71
CA ALA A 27 8.93 9.36 21.55
C ALA A 27 9.88 8.36 20.87
N ARG A 28 10.60 7.54 21.66
CA ARG A 28 11.47 6.48 21.13
C ARG A 28 10.67 5.41 20.38
N MET A 29 9.46 5.08 20.84
CA MET A 29 8.57 4.13 20.17
C MET A 29 7.99 4.67 18.86
N GLN A 30 7.90 6.00 18.71
CA GLN A 30 7.48 6.63 17.45
C GLN A 30 8.57 6.58 16.39
N ILE A 31 9.85 6.45 16.73
CA ILE A 31 10.92 6.39 15.72
C ILE A 31 10.90 5.01 15.04
N PRO A 32 10.65 4.92 13.71
CA PRO A 32 10.58 3.65 13.02
C PRO A 32 11.95 2.94 13.01
N ASN A 33 11.94 1.62 13.20
CA ASN A 33 13.12 0.77 12.93
C ASN A 33 13.31 0.54 11.43
N ARG A 34 12.19 0.42 10.74
CA ARG A 34 11.97 0.20 9.31
C ARG A 34 10.55 0.70 9.02
N GLY A 35 10.19 0.93 7.76
CA GLY A 35 8.85 1.45 7.47
C GLY A 35 8.79 2.97 7.52
N TRP A 36 7.71 3.51 6.94
CA TRP A 36 7.19 4.80 7.36
C TRP A 36 6.25 4.64 8.54
N ARG A 37 6.07 5.74 9.28
CA ARG A 37 5.14 5.83 10.39
C ARG A 37 4.41 7.16 10.31
N LEU A 38 3.10 7.13 10.54
CA LEU A 38 2.29 8.33 10.66
C LEU A 38 2.55 8.93 12.04
N TYR A 39 3.16 10.12 12.07
CA TYR A 39 3.45 10.82 13.33
C TYR A 39 2.31 11.73 13.77
N ARG A 40 1.68 12.43 12.82
CA ARG A 40 0.69 13.47 13.11
C ARG A 40 -0.25 13.68 11.92
N LEU A 41 -1.47 14.12 12.23
CA LEU A 41 -2.44 14.64 11.28
C LEU A 41 -2.79 16.08 11.70
N GLY A 42 -3.01 16.95 10.73
CA GLY A 42 -3.36 18.35 10.97
C GLY A 42 -3.37 19.13 9.67
N ASP A 43 -3.52 20.45 9.77
CA ASP A 43 -3.50 21.33 8.61
C ASP A 43 -2.10 21.36 7.96
N LEU A 44 -2.04 21.59 6.65
CA LEU A 44 -0.79 21.45 5.89
C LEU A 44 0.34 22.32 6.43
N GLY A 45 0.05 23.58 6.81
CA GLY A 45 1.05 24.49 7.38
C GLY A 45 1.53 24.07 8.78
N GLU A 46 0.66 23.44 9.57
CA GLU A 46 1.06 22.86 10.86
C GLU A 46 1.99 21.65 10.63
N MET A 47 1.64 20.78 9.66
CA MET A 47 2.45 19.62 9.31
C MET A 47 3.82 20.01 8.73
N GLU A 48 3.89 21.09 7.96
CA GLU A 48 5.15 21.68 7.50
C GLU A 48 6.01 22.15 8.66
N PHE A 49 5.44 22.91 9.60
CA PHE A 49 6.15 23.36 10.79
C PHE A 49 6.70 22.19 11.63
N TYR A 50 5.86 21.20 11.96
CA TYR A 50 6.31 20.03 12.72
C TYR A 50 7.31 19.19 11.92
N GLY A 51 7.11 19.04 10.61
CA GLY A 51 7.98 18.27 9.76
C GLY A 51 9.39 18.85 9.69
N GLU A 52 9.53 20.18 9.56
CA GLU A 52 10.84 20.85 9.61
C GLU A 52 11.49 20.70 10.99
N GLN A 53 10.72 20.86 12.07
CA GLN A 53 11.21 20.67 13.43
C GLN A 53 11.68 19.23 13.67
N ILE A 54 11.00 18.22 13.13
CA ILE A 54 11.43 16.82 13.19
C ILE A 54 12.72 16.62 12.38
N ARG A 55 12.78 17.17 11.15
CA ARG A 55 13.97 17.10 10.29
C ARG A 55 15.20 17.74 10.91
N SER A 56 15.05 18.82 11.67
CA SER A 56 16.15 19.48 12.39
C SER A 56 16.82 18.55 13.43
N GLY A 57 16.13 17.50 13.87
CA GLY A 57 16.63 16.44 14.73
C GLY A 57 17.32 15.29 14.00
N ASN A 58 17.57 15.41 12.69
CA ASN A 58 18.03 14.33 11.81
C ASN A 58 17.07 13.13 11.75
N ILE A 59 15.76 13.39 11.88
CA ILE A 59 14.71 12.39 11.71
C ILE A 59 14.08 12.63 10.34
N PRO A 60 14.13 11.65 9.42
CA PRO A 60 13.41 11.76 8.16
C PRO A 60 11.92 11.98 8.37
N ALA A 61 11.41 13.07 7.82
CA ALA A 61 10.00 13.41 7.85
C ALA A 61 9.60 14.16 6.58
N PHE A 62 8.40 13.86 6.10
CA PHE A 62 7.75 14.54 5.00
C PHE A 62 6.25 14.62 5.29
N TRP A 63 5.56 15.48 4.57
CA TRP A 63 4.12 15.70 4.70
C TRP A 63 3.50 15.81 3.32
N VAL A 64 2.25 15.41 3.23
CA VAL A 64 1.48 15.44 1.98
C VAL A 64 0.06 15.86 2.31
N GLY A 65 -0.50 16.77 1.51
CA GLY A 65 -1.89 17.17 1.63
C GLY A 65 -2.84 16.03 1.26
N MET A 66 -3.90 15.84 2.05
CA MET A 66 -4.91 14.81 1.78
C MET A 66 -5.58 15.01 0.41
N THR A 67 -5.78 16.27 -0.01
CA THR A 67 -6.32 16.61 -1.34
C THR A 67 -5.40 16.14 -2.47
N GLN A 68 -4.08 16.21 -2.28
CA GLN A 68 -3.09 15.75 -3.25
C GLN A 68 -3.15 14.23 -3.41
N ILE A 69 -3.29 13.48 -2.32
CA ILE A 69 -3.42 12.01 -2.38
C ILE A 69 -4.72 11.63 -3.10
N LYS A 70 -5.83 12.27 -2.75
CA LYS A 70 -7.15 12.02 -3.37
C LYS A 70 -7.21 12.37 -4.86
N SER A 71 -6.35 13.28 -5.33
CA SER A 71 -6.34 13.71 -6.73
C SER A 71 -5.56 12.79 -7.65
N ILE A 72 -4.84 11.78 -7.13
CA ILE A 72 -4.12 10.83 -7.96
C ILE A 72 -5.12 9.88 -8.64
N PRO A 73 -5.23 9.88 -9.98
CA PRO A 73 -5.97 8.86 -10.72
C PRO A 73 -5.32 7.50 -10.53
N VAL A 74 -6.12 6.54 -10.07
CA VAL A 74 -5.72 5.13 -9.93
C VAL A 74 -6.52 4.30 -10.91
N TYR A 75 -5.82 3.65 -11.84
CA TYR A 75 -6.39 2.75 -12.82
C TYR A 75 -6.17 1.31 -12.34
N GLN A 76 -7.26 0.59 -12.10
CA GLN A 76 -7.18 -0.81 -11.70
C GLN A 76 -6.89 -1.67 -12.93
N VAL A 77 -5.72 -2.29 -12.97
CA VAL A 77 -5.31 -3.15 -14.07
C VAL A 77 -6.01 -4.50 -13.95
N GLN A 78 -6.70 -4.86 -15.03
CA GLN A 78 -7.48 -6.09 -15.15
C GLN A 78 -6.64 -7.14 -15.88
N SER A 79 -5.89 -6.73 -16.91
CA SER A 79 -4.95 -7.62 -17.60
C SER A 79 -3.86 -6.87 -18.35
N VAL A 80 -2.77 -7.58 -18.67
CA VAL A 80 -1.67 -7.12 -19.53
C VAL A 80 -1.80 -7.83 -20.87
N GLN A 81 -1.95 -7.09 -21.95
CA GLN A 81 -2.10 -7.63 -23.31
C GLN A 81 -0.74 -7.77 -24.01
N GLU A 82 0.15 -6.81 -23.79
CA GLU A 82 1.50 -6.81 -24.35
C GLU A 82 2.50 -6.29 -23.30
N ILE A 83 3.72 -6.80 -23.35
CA ILE A 83 4.83 -6.36 -22.47
C ILE A 83 5.96 -5.69 -23.25
N THR A 84 6.18 -6.11 -24.51
CA THR A 84 7.24 -5.59 -25.37
C THR A 84 6.71 -5.22 -26.74
N PRO A 85 7.17 -4.11 -27.36
CA PRO A 85 8.23 -3.21 -26.88
C PRO A 85 7.78 -2.21 -25.79
N GLN A 86 6.47 -2.06 -25.60
CA GLN A 86 5.83 -1.22 -24.59
C GLN A 86 4.70 -2.02 -23.94
N ALA A 87 4.33 -1.67 -22.73
CA ALA A 87 3.26 -2.35 -22.02
C ALA A 87 1.89 -1.84 -22.51
N VAL A 88 0.99 -2.78 -22.78
CA VAL A 88 -0.42 -2.52 -23.10
C VAL A 88 -1.25 -3.19 -22.02
N VAL A 89 -2.02 -2.42 -21.26
CA VAL A 89 -2.86 -2.93 -20.17
C VAL A 89 -4.32 -2.56 -20.37
N ILE A 90 -5.21 -3.50 -20.03
CA ILE A 90 -6.64 -3.21 -19.88
C ILE A 90 -6.86 -2.80 -18.43
N CYS A 91 -7.47 -1.64 -18.24
CA CYS A 91 -7.68 -1.09 -16.92
C CYS A 91 -9.06 -0.44 -16.79
N GLU A 92 -9.59 -0.49 -15.57
CA GLU A 92 -10.80 0.24 -15.21
C GLU A 92 -10.43 1.66 -14.79
N SER A 93 -11.09 2.64 -15.42
CA SER A 93 -10.91 4.05 -15.07
C SER A 93 -11.59 4.37 -13.74
N PRO A 94 -11.01 5.31 -12.96
CA PRO A 94 -11.66 5.95 -11.83
C PRO A 94 -13.18 6.21 -11.95
N ASP A 95 -13.63 6.69 -13.11
CA ASP A 95 -14.98 7.26 -13.30
C ASP A 95 -15.61 6.81 -14.64
N GLY A 96 -15.11 5.72 -15.24
CA GLY A 96 -15.48 5.37 -16.61
C GLY A 96 -15.33 3.88 -16.94
N PRO A 97 -15.70 3.49 -18.17
CA PRO A 97 -15.61 2.11 -18.61
C PRO A 97 -14.16 1.63 -18.67
N MET A 98 -13.99 0.31 -18.75
CA MET A 98 -12.72 -0.33 -19.12
C MET A 98 -12.11 0.35 -20.35
N GLY A 99 -10.79 0.53 -20.32
CA GLY A 99 -10.04 1.07 -21.44
C GLY A 99 -8.63 0.52 -21.49
N GLU A 100 -8.00 0.70 -22.64
CA GLU A 100 -6.61 0.34 -22.87
C GLU A 100 -5.69 1.50 -22.50
N LEU A 101 -4.59 1.19 -21.82
CA LEU A 101 -3.52 2.14 -21.53
C LEU A 101 -2.19 1.56 -22.00
N VAL A 102 -1.50 2.33 -22.85
CA VAL A 102 -0.19 1.98 -23.42
C VAL A 102 0.89 2.84 -22.80
N PHE A 103 1.96 2.24 -22.26
CA PHE A 103 3.08 2.97 -21.64
C PHE A 103 4.43 2.30 -21.87
N ALA A 104 5.49 3.11 -21.89
CA ALA A 104 6.86 2.64 -21.91
C ALA A 104 7.36 2.34 -20.49
N TRP A 105 8.14 1.27 -20.31
CA TRP A 105 8.71 0.91 -19.00
C TRP A 105 9.62 1.99 -18.41
N SER A 106 10.22 2.84 -19.24
CA SER A 106 10.98 4.01 -18.80
C SER A 106 10.14 5.07 -18.09
N GLU A 107 8.81 5.04 -18.22
CA GLU A 107 7.88 5.94 -17.52
C GLU A 107 7.60 5.50 -16.08
N VAL A 108 7.86 4.23 -15.76
CA VAL A 108 7.67 3.68 -14.41
C VAL A 108 8.82 4.12 -13.52
N MET A 109 8.54 5.02 -12.58
CA MET A 109 9.57 5.52 -11.67
C MET A 109 9.75 4.65 -10.43
N GLN A 110 8.65 4.08 -9.94
CA GLN A 110 8.64 3.31 -8.70
C GLN A 110 7.48 2.32 -8.66
N ARG A 111 7.63 1.33 -7.79
CA ARG A 111 6.65 0.30 -7.49
C ARG A 111 6.36 0.24 -6.00
N VAL A 112 5.10 0.07 -5.63
CA VAL A 112 4.66 -0.11 -4.25
C VAL A 112 3.98 -1.46 -4.10
N ASP A 113 4.54 -2.32 -3.26
CA ASP A 113 4.05 -3.67 -3.00
C ASP A 113 3.32 -3.71 -1.65
N GLY A 114 2.18 -4.40 -1.60
CA GLY A 114 1.36 -4.56 -0.41
C GLY A 114 0.75 -5.96 -0.27
N SER A 115 0.64 -6.42 0.98
CA SER A 115 -0.08 -7.63 1.36
C SER A 115 -1.16 -7.24 2.35
N LEU A 116 -2.42 -7.31 1.93
CA LEU A 116 -3.59 -6.86 2.67
C LEU A 116 -4.26 -8.08 3.31
N PRO A 117 -4.39 -8.15 4.64
CA PRO A 117 -4.99 -9.31 5.30
C PRO A 117 -6.48 -9.41 4.96
N VAL A 118 -6.91 -10.65 4.74
CA VAL A 118 -8.30 -11.03 4.59
C VAL A 118 -8.82 -11.50 5.95
N ILE A 119 -9.68 -10.71 6.58
CA ILE A 119 -10.20 -10.96 7.93
C ILE A 119 -11.59 -11.57 7.85
N GLU A 120 -11.75 -12.76 8.43
CA GLU A 120 -13.04 -13.42 8.59
C GLU A 120 -13.48 -13.43 10.05
N LYS A 121 -14.78 -13.30 10.31
CA LYS A 121 -15.35 -13.48 11.65
C LYS A 121 -15.61 -14.97 11.87
N VAL A 122 -14.72 -15.64 12.59
CA VAL A 122 -14.90 -17.04 12.97
C VAL A 122 -15.73 -17.08 14.25
N VAL A 123 -16.92 -17.69 14.17
CA VAL A 123 -17.74 -17.97 15.36
C VAL A 123 -17.27 -19.31 15.92
N ASN A 124 -16.59 -19.27 17.07
CA ASN A 124 -16.32 -20.51 17.81
C ASN A 124 -17.64 -21.01 18.40
N ILE A 125 -18.19 -22.06 17.79
CA ILE A 125 -19.33 -22.79 18.35
C ILE A 125 -18.74 -23.88 19.23
N ASP A 126 -18.60 -23.61 20.52
CA ASP A 126 -18.30 -24.64 21.51
C ASP A 126 -19.54 -25.54 21.67
N VAL A 127 -19.63 -26.61 20.87
CA VAL A 127 -20.78 -27.55 20.84
C VAL A 127 -21.02 -28.23 22.21
N LEU A 128 -20.03 -28.20 23.10
CA LEU A 128 -20.07 -28.81 24.44
C LEU A 128 -20.56 -27.87 25.57
N ARG A 129 -20.74 -26.56 25.31
CA ARG A 129 -21.23 -25.61 26.31
C ARG A 129 -22.38 -24.80 25.74
N ASP A 130 -23.60 -25.27 26.02
CA ASP A 130 -24.87 -24.61 25.76
C ASP A 130 -25.04 -23.36 26.65
N ARG A 131 -24.14 -22.38 26.50
CA ARG A 131 -24.24 -21.07 27.15
C ARG A 131 -24.59 -20.00 26.10
N PRO A 132 -25.66 -19.21 26.31
CA PRO A 132 -26.06 -18.13 25.40
C PRO A 132 -24.99 -17.02 25.20
N ASP A 133 -23.98 -16.98 26.07
CA ASP A 133 -22.92 -15.96 26.11
C ASP A 133 -21.61 -16.38 25.39
N GLY A 134 -21.60 -17.56 24.76
CA GLY A 134 -20.40 -18.13 24.11
C GLY A 134 -20.12 -17.67 22.68
N ARG A 135 -21.04 -16.92 22.06
CA ARG A 135 -20.94 -16.52 20.63
C ARG A 135 -20.15 -15.23 20.44
N ASN A 136 -18.95 -15.15 21.00
CA ASN A 136 -18.02 -14.06 20.70
C ASN A 136 -17.17 -14.46 19.50
N GLY A 137 -17.58 -14.04 18.30
CA GLY A 137 -16.80 -14.25 17.09
C GLY A 137 -15.44 -13.56 17.20
N LYS A 138 -14.36 -14.29 16.94
CA LYS A 138 -13.01 -13.72 16.84
C LYS A 138 -12.75 -13.35 15.39
N ALA A 139 -12.21 -12.16 15.17
CA ALA A 139 -11.67 -11.79 13.88
C ALA A 139 -10.32 -12.50 13.72
N GLU A 140 -10.20 -13.36 12.72
CA GLU A 140 -8.95 -14.05 12.38
C GLU A 140 -8.56 -13.73 10.94
N THR A 141 -7.26 -13.62 10.68
CA THR A 141 -6.74 -13.45 9.31
C THR A 141 -6.79 -14.81 8.63
N SER A 142 -7.63 -14.92 7.62
CA SER A 142 -7.88 -16.15 6.86
C SER A 142 -6.94 -16.26 5.65
N ASP A 143 -6.66 -15.13 4.98
CA ASP A 143 -5.78 -15.07 3.80
C ASP A 143 -5.14 -13.69 3.63
N TYR A 144 -4.42 -13.46 2.52
CA TYR A 144 -3.88 -12.17 2.12
C TYR A 144 -4.11 -11.91 0.63
N VAL A 145 -4.62 -10.72 0.32
CA VAL A 145 -4.66 -10.17 -1.04
C VAL A 145 -3.37 -9.41 -1.33
N ARG A 146 -2.76 -9.65 -2.48
CA ARG A 146 -1.54 -8.97 -2.92
C ARG A 146 -1.89 -7.84 -3.86
N VAL A 147 -1.28 -6.69 -3.63
CA VAL A 147 -1.48 -5.48 -4.41
C VAL A 147 -0.13 -4.90 -4.81
N CYS A 148 -0.05 -4.40 -6.03
CA CYS A 148 1.15 -3.77 -6.59
C CYS A 148 0.73 -2.51 -7.35
N ASP A 149 1.30 -1.37 -7.00
CA ASP A 149 1.10 -0.11 -7.72
C ASP A 149 2.35 0.26 -8.51
N LEU A 150 2.20 0.51 -9.81
CA LEU A 150 3.22 1.16 -10.63
C LEU A 150 2.90 2.65 -10.75
N HIS A 151 3.88 3.49 -10.41
CA HIS A 151 3.70 4.95 -10.46
C HIS A 151 4.26 5.52 -11.76
N LEU A 152 3.39 6.20 -12.51
CA LEU A 152 3.73 6.92 -13.74
C LEU A 152 3.54 8.43 -13.49
N PRO A 153 4.45 9.08 -12.74
CA PRO A 153 4.28 10.48 -12.37
C PRO A 153 4.28 11.44 -13.56
N GLY A 154 4.99 11.11 -14.65
CA GLY A 154 4.91 11.88 -15.91
C GLY A 154 3.52 11.93 -16.52
N ARG A 155 2.65 10.96 -16.20
CA ARG A 155 1.23 10.91 -16.60
C ARG A 155 0.28 11.27 -15.47
N ASN A 156 0.81 11.69 -14.32
CA ASN A 156 0.07 11.93 -13.10
C ASN A 156 -0.86 10.76 -12.72
N CYS A 157 -0.42 9.49 -12.79
CA CYS A 157 -1.31 8.36 -12.45
C CYS A 157 -0.60 7.15 -11.81
N ILE A 158 -1.42 6.25 -11.27
CA ILE A 158 -1.01 4.96 -10.71
C ILE A 158 -1.75 3.84 -11.44
N LEU A 159 -1.02 2.80 -11.82
CA LEU A 159 -1.57 1.52 -12.30
C LEU A 159 -1.57 0.53 -11.14
N ARG A 160 -2.75 0.07 -10.72
CA ARG A 160 -2.93 -0.82 -9.57
C ARG A 160 -3.26 -2.24 -10.01
N PHE A 161 -2.38 -3.16 -9.71
CA PHE A 161 -2.56 -4.60 -9.88
C PHE A 161 -3.01 -5.21 -8.56
N CYS A 162 -3.95 -6.16 -8.62
CA CYS A 162 -4.42 -6.90 -7.46
C CYS A 162 -4.61 -8.36 -7.85
N ASP A 163 -4.02 -9.28 -7.08
CA ASP A 163 -4.06 -10.71 -7.42
C ASP A 163 -5.48 -11.29 -7.45
N GLY A 164 -6.38 -10.75 -6.61
CA GLY A 164 -7.78 -11.18 -6.52
C GLY A 164 -8.72 -10.59 -7.59
N SER A 165 -8.30 -9.56 -8.33
CA SER A 165 -9.11 -8.98 -9.41
C SER A 165 -8.47 -9.09 -10.78
N TYR A 166 -7.22 -9.50 -10.86
CA TYR A 166 -6.50 -9.61 -12.12
C TYR A 166 -6.97 -10.85 -12.90
N ASP A 167 -7.28 -10.67 -14.18
CA ASP A 167 -7.64 -11.75 -15.09
C ASP A 167 -6.37 -12.32 -15.73
N TYR A 168 -6.02 -13.54 -15.31
CA TYR A 168 -4.87 -14.27 -15.84
C TYR A 168 -5.17 -15.06 -17.12
N HIS A 169 -6.45 -15.15 -17.52
CA HIS A 169 -6.88 -15.83 -18.74
C HIS A 169 -7.05 -14.86 -19.91
N ASP A 170 -7.36 -13.59 -19.63
CA ASP A 170 -7.57 -12.55 -20.64
C ASP A 170 -6.34 -11.66 -20.81
N GLY A 171 -5.23 -12.19 -21.34
CA GLY A 171 -4.02 -11.39 -21.61
C GLY A 171 -2.80 -12.22 -22.02
N LEU A 172 -1.63 -11.59 -22.02
CA LEU A 172 -0.35 -12.23 -22.29
C LEU A 172 -0.11 -13.35 -21.27
N LEU A 173 0.03 -14.58 -21.77
CA LEU A 173 0.34 -15.72 -20.95
C LEU A 173 1.79 -15.63 -20.48
N LEU A 174 1.98 -15.22 -19.23
CA LEU A 174 3.30 -15.14 -18.57
C LEU A 174 3.81 -16.51 -18.10
N ALA A 175 3.08 -17.58 -18.44
CA ALA A 175 3.44 -18.96 -18.20
C ALA A 175 3.20 -19.75 -19.49
N ASP A 176 3.99 -20.82 -19.71
CA ASP A 176 3.89 -21.67 -20.91
C ASP A 176 2.44 -22.11 -21.15
N GLU A 177 1.95 -21.97 -22.38
CA GLU A 177 0.53 -22.10 -22.77
C GLU A 177 -0.13 -23.43 -22.35
N GLY A 178 0.67 -24.48 -22.07
CA GLY A 178 0.19 -25.78 -21.60
C GLY A 178 0.03 -25.96 -20.09
N SER A 179 0.28 -24.94 -19.27
CA SER A 179 0.45 -25.10 -17.81
C SER A 179 -0.42 -24.21 -16.92
N LEU A 180 -1.23 -23.32 -17.49
CA LEU A 180 -2.08 -22.38 -16.72
C LEU A 180 -3.13 -23.08 -15.84
N GLU A 181 -3.71 -24.18 -16.30
CA GLU A 181 -4.65 -24.99 -15.50
C GLU A 181 -3.99 -25.66 -14.29
N GLN A 182 -2.65 -25.70 -14.25
CA GLN A 182 -1.86 -26.30 -13.17
C GLN A 182 -1.29 -25.25 -12.20
N TYR A 183 -1.34 -23.96 -12.55
CA TYR A 183 -0.82 -22.88 -11.71
C TYR A 183 -1.89 -22.33 -10.77
N SER A 184 -1.56 -22.28 -9.48
CA SER A 184 -2.32 -21.48 -8.51
C SER A 184 -2.18 -19.99 -8.82
N THR A 185 -3.18 -19.19 -8.44
CA THR A 185 -3.18 -17.71 -8.54
C THR A 185 -1.89 -17.10 -7.99
N ARG A 186 -1.35 -17.69 -6.91
CA ARG A 186 -0.08 -17.26 -6.32
C ARG A 186 1.12 -17.44 -7.24
N MET A 187 1.18 -18.53 -8.02
CA MET A 187 2.25 -18.74 -8.99
C MET A 187 2.13 -17.78 -10.17
N GLN A 188 0.91 -17.54 -10.66
CA GLN A 188 0.65 -16.58 -11.74
C GLN A 188 1.02 -15.15 -11.32
N TRP A 189 0.62 -14.73 -10.11
CA TRP A 189 1.02 -13.44 -9.54
C TRP A 189 2.54 -13.31 -9.43
N ASN A 190 3.23 -14.35 -8.96
CA ASN A 190 4.70 -14.32 -8.86
C ASN A 190 5.35 -14.19 -10.25
N SER A 191 4.83 -14.86 -11.28
CA SER A 191 5.33 -14.72 -12.66
C SER A 191 5.12 -13.30 -13.19
N LEU A 192 3.93 -12.72 -12.95
CA LEU A 192 3.65 -11.32 -13.27
C LEU A 192 4.66 -10.39 -12.60
N MET A 193 4.85 -10.51 -11.28
CA MET A 193 5.78 -9.66 -10.54
C MET A 193 7.24 -9.84 -10.99
N ALA A 194 7.66 -11.06 -11.34
CA ALA A 194 8.98 -11.32 -11.91
C ALA A 194 9.14 -10.56 -13.24
N THR A 195 8.16 -10.68 -14.12
CA THR A 195 8.17 -9.99 -15.42
C THR A 195 8.21 -8.46 -15.25
N LEU A 196 7.39 -7.89 -14.37
CA LEU A 196 7.43 -6.45 -14.06
C LEU A 196 8.81 -6.01 -13.56
N THR A 197 9.48 -6.85 -12.77
CA THR A 197 10.83 -6.57 -12.23
C THR A 197 11.89 -6.59 -13.34
N GLU A 198 11.79 -7.53 -14.28
CA GLU A 198 12.71 -7.64 -15.42
C GLU A 198 12.63 -6.45 -16.37
N GLN A 199 11.42 -5.91 -16.59
CA GLN A 199 11.20 -4.79 -17.51
C GLN A 199 11.66 -3.44 -16.95
N ALA A 200 11.65 -3.27 -15.62
CA ALA A 200 12.07 -2.04 -14.95
C ALA A 200 13.03 -2.29 -13.77
N PRO A 201 14.25 -2.82 -14.02
CA PRO A 201 15.15 -3.30 -12.96
C PRO A 201 15.73 -2.19 -12.08
N LYS A 202 15.65 -0.93 -12.52
CA LYS A 202 16.18 0.24 -11.79
C LYS A 202 15.11 1.00 -10.99
N MET A 203 13.85 0.56 -11.01
CA MET A 203 12.77 1.26 -10.31
C MET A 203 12.93 1.16 -8.79
N GLN A 204 12.57 2.22 -8.07
CA GLN A 204 12.48 2.16 -6.61
C GLN A 204 11.32 1.24 -6.22
N VAL A 205 11.56 0.29 -5.31
CA VAL A 205 10.51 -0.58 -4.76
C VAL A 205 10.23 -0.20 -3.30
N TRP A 206 8.95 -0.08 -2.95
CA TRP A 206 8.45 0.16 -1.59
C TRP A 206 7.61 -1.04 -1.14
N SER A 207 8.12 -1.84 -0.21
CA SER A 207 7.47 -3.11 0.17
C SER A 207 7.10 -3.22 1.66
N ASP A 208 7.33 -2.18 2.46
CA ASP A 208 7.13 -2.24 3.92
C ASP A 208 5.71 -1.77 4.31
N PHE A 209 4.70 -2.20 3.54
CA PHE A 209 3.31 -1.82 3.78
C PHE A 209 2.78 -2.37 5.11
N SER A 210 2.99 -3.65 5.44
CA SER A 210 2.39 -4.28 6.62
C SER A 210 2.57 -3.48 7.94
N PRO A 211 3.79 -3.11 8.36
CA PRO A 211 3.96 -2.33 9.59
C PRO A 211 3.37 -0.91 9.47
N PHE A 212 3.34 -0.32 8.28
CA PHE A 212 2.68 0.96 8.07
C PHE A 212 1.15 0.83 8.19
N GLY A 213 0.57 -0.19 7.55
CA GLY A 213 -0.86 -0.44 7.51
C GLY A 213 -1.43 -0.74 8.88
N GLU A 214 -0.74 -1.55 9.70
CA GLU A 214 -1.11 -1.81 11.09
C GLU A 214 -1.24 -0.51 11.90
N LEU A 215 -0.28 0.41 11.76
CA LEU A 215 -0.32 1.72 12.44
C LEU A 215 -1.37 2.65 11.83
N ALA A 216 -1.60 2.58 10.52
CA ALA A 216 -2.61 3.39 9.86
C ALA A 216 -4.04 3.06 10.33
N MET A 217 -4.28 1.83 10.80
CA MET A 217 -5.57 1.41 11.36
C MET A 217 -5.99 2.21 12.59
N ASP A 218 -5.05 2.82 13.31
CA ASP A 218 -5.34 3.72 14.43
C ASP A 218 -5.99 5.05 13.99
N PHE A 219 -6.05 5.30 12.67
CA PHE A 219 -6.60 6.52 12.08
C PHE A 219 -7.81 6.24 11.16
N PRO A 220 -8.90 5.61 11.65
CA PRO A 220 -10.02 5.18 10.80
C PRO A 220 -10.73 6.36 10.10
N VAL A 221 -10.83 7.52 10.77
CA VAL A 221 -11.43 8.74 10.20
C VAL A 221 -10.63 9.26 9.00
N LEU A 222 -9.31 9.08 9.02
CA LEU A 222 -8.45 9.42 7.88
C LEU A 222 -8.71 8.46 6.72
N LEU A 223 -8.69 7.16 7.00
CA LEU A 223 -8.81 6.10 6.00
C LEU A 223 -10.17 6.11 5.30
N GLN A 224 -11.25 6.38 6.04
CA GLN A 224 -12.61 6.47 5.48
C GLN A 224 -12.78 7.57 4.42
N GLN A 225 -11.88 8.56 4.39
CA GLN A 225 -11.93 9.62 3.38
C GLN A 225 -11.29 9.20 2.05
N LEU A 226 -10.53 8.11 2.03
CA LEU A 226 -9.83 7.63 0.85
C LEU A 226 -10.71 6.66 0.08
N LYS A 227 -10.66 6.76 -1.24
CA LYS A 227 -11.36 5.83 -2.15
C LYS A 227 -10.30 4.95 -2.82
N PRO A 228 -9.98 3.78 -2.24
CA PRO A 228 -8.87 2.97 -2.70
C PRO A 228 -9.14 2.25 -4.03
N LYS A 229 -10.39 2.21 -4.52
CA LYS A 229 -10.78 1.52 -5.77
C LYS A 229 -10.19 0.12 -5.86
N LEU A 230 -10.35 -0.61 -4.76
CA LEU A 230 -9.92 -1.97 -4.60
C LEU A 230 -10.98 -2.66 -3.75
N THR A 231 -11.65 -3.65 -4.33
CA THR A 231 -12.65 -4.44 -3.63
C THR A 231 -12.01 -5.76 -3.21
N ILE A 232 -11.82 -5.94 -1.91
CA ILE A 232 -11.46 -7.24 -1.35
C ILE A 232 -12.76 -8.00 -1.10
N TYR A 233 -13.02 -9.03 -1.89
CA TYR A 233 -14.15 -9.93 -1.68
C TYR A 233 -14.12 -10.46 -0.23
N SER A 234 -15.28 -10.52 0.43
CA SER A 234 -15.52 -10.85 1.85
C SER A 234 -15.45 -9.71 2.89
N GLN A 235 -15.01 -8.50 2.54
CA GLN A 235 -14.80 -7.42 3.51
C GLN A 235 -15.28 -6.04 3.05
N THR A 236 -16.59 -5.82 3.11
CA THR A 236 -17.20 -4.52 2.76
C THR A 236 -16.76 -3.35 3.65
N ASP A 237 -16.31 -3.61 4.89
CA ASP A 237 -15.94 -2.57 5.87
C ASP A 237 -14.43 -2.50 6.16
N SER A 238 -13.59 -3.18 5.37
CA SER A 238 -12.15 -3.19 5.64
C SER A 238 -11.47 -1.90 5.24
N LEU A 239 -10.64 -1.37 6.14
CA LEU A 239 -9.82 -0.18 5.90
C LEU A 239 -8.46 -0.51 5.30
N TRP A 240 -8.11 -1.79 5.13
CA TRP A 240 -6.82 -2.22 4.55
C TRP A 240 -6.59 -1.68 3.13
N PRO A 241 -7.58 -1.69 2.22
CA PRO A 241 -7.47 -1.03 0.93
C PRO A 241 -7.15 0.47 1.04
N ALA A 242 -7.81 1.17 1.96
CA ALA A 242 -7.60 2.60 2.17
C ALA A 242 -6.20 2.89 2.77
N ALA A 243 -5.73 2.05 3.69
CA ALA A 243 -4.38 2.13 4.23
C ALA A 243 -3.32 1.92 3.15
N PHE A 244 -3.52 0.95 2.24
CA PHE A 244 -2.62 0.74 1.11
C PHE A 244 -2.63 1.92 0.14
N HIS A 245 -3.80 2.47 -0.15
CA HIS A 245 -3.92 3.67 -0.97
C HIS A 245 -3.21 4.88 -0.34
N LEU A 246 -3.30 5.07 0.98
CA LEU A 246 -2.54 6.09 1.70
C LEU A 246 -1.03 5.87 1.55
N TYR A 247 -0.56 4.64 1.80
CA TYR A 247 0.86 4.29 1.72
C TYR A 247 1.44 4.53 0.31
N SER A 248 0.72 4.08 -0.71
CA SER A 248 1.07 4.28 -2.11
C SER A 248 1.06 5.76 -2.50
N GLY A 249 0.03 6.51 -2.11
CA GLY A 249 -0.03 7.95 -2.35
C GLY A 249 1.10 8.74 -1.67
N LEU A 250 1.50 8.34 -0.45
CA LEU A 250 2.68 8.92 0.20
C LEU A 250 3.96 8.64 -0.58
N ALA A 251 4.12 7.41 -1.11
CA ALA A 251 5.26 7.07 -1.95
C ALA A 251 5.28 7.83 -3.27
N TYR A 252 4.11 8.07 -3.85
CA TYR A 252 3.95 8.89 -5.04
C TYR A 252 4.57 10.28 -4.88
N TYR A 253 4.23 10.98 -3.80
CA TYR A 253 4.74 12.33 -3.53
C TYR A 253 6.13 12.37 -2.89
N ARG A 254 6.66 11.26 -2.36
CA ARG A 254 8.01 11.23 -1.78
C ARG A 254 9.13 11.44 -2.81
N GLN A 255 8.92 11.03 -4.05
CA GLN A 255 9.92 11.09 -5.13
C GLN A 255 9.59 12.09 -6.25
N THR A 256 8.41 12.70 -6.22
CA THR A 256 8.10 13.76 -7.17
C THR A 256 8.94 14.99 -6.78
N PRO A 257 9.76 15.57 -7.70
CA PRO A 257 10.59 16.73 -7.40
C PRO A 257 9.78 17.97 -7.01
#